data_AF-A0A165XT34-F1
#
_entry.id   AF-A0A165XT34-F1
#
_cell.length_a   1.000
_cell.length_b   1.000
_cell.length_c   1.000
_cell.angle_alpha   90.00
_cell.angle_beta   90.00
_cell.angle_gamma   90.00
#
_symmetry.space_group_name_H-M   'P 1'
#
loop_
_entity.id
_entity.type
_entity.pdbx_description
1 polymer ?
#
loop_
_entity_poly.entity_id
_entity_poly.type
_entity_poly.pdbx_seq_one_letter_code
_entity_poly.pdbx_strand_id
1 'polypeptide(L)'
;MSSNLKSLTALGIDTQKARFALAEFNEDINAAAEWCFEDGKDWTPSSLLSTHHAPHQASSPASSFSDIPSTNRTPASAKVPTRKSIKPGVGVAIILKRDQPTGRQVDGKVGDVLTSGDHPRGVKVRLVDGRVGRVQKLL
;
A
#
# COMPACT_ATOMS: atom_id res chain seq x y z
N MET A 1 -9.71 12.97 -28.36
CA MET A 1 -8.84 11.83 -27.99
C MET A 1 -7.46 12.39 -27.73
N SER A 2 -6.89 12.23 -26.52
CA SER A 2 -5.56 12.76 -26.22
C SER A 2 -4.50 12.07 -27.09
N SER A 3 -3.49 12.83 -27.52
CA SER A 3 -2.38 12.35 -28.34
C SER A 3 -1.63 11.17 -27.69
N ASN A 4 -1.59 11.18 -26.36
CA ASN A 4 -0.89 10.22 -25.52
C ASN A 4 -1.58 8.85 -25.52
N LEU A 5 -2.91 8.84 -25.48
CA LEU A 5 -3.69 7.60 -25.53
C LEU A 5 -3.53 6.87 -26.87
N LYS A 6 -3.51 7.62 -27.98
CA LYS A 6 -3.25 7.04 -29.32
C LYS A 6 -1.87 6.39 -29.40
N SER A 7 -0.87 6.99 -28.76
CA SER A 7 0.51 6.49 -28.75
C SER A 7 0.61 5.14 -28.02
N LEU A 8 -0.09 4.99 -26.88
CA LEU A 8 -0.11 3.72 -26.13
C LEU A 8 -0.94 2.64 -26.84
N THR A 9 -2.09 3.00 -27.43
CA THR A 9 -2.89 2.03 -28.19
C THR A 9 -2.18 1.56 -29.47
N ALA A 10 -1.36 2.40 -30.09
CA ALA A 10 -0.50 2.00 -31.22
C ALA A 10 0.58 0.97 -30.83
N LEU A 11 0.95 0.91 -29.55
CA LEU A 11 1.86 -0.11 -28.99
C LEU A 11 1.14 -1.42 -28.61
N GLY A 12 -0.16 -1.55 -28.93
CA GLY A 12 -0.96 -2.73 -28.61
C GLY A 12 -1.50 -2.76 -27.18
N ILE A 13 -1.41 -1.65 -26.44
CA ILE A 13 -1.96 -1.53 -25.09
C ILE A 13 -3.46 -1.27 -25.17
N ASP A 14 -4.24 -2.00 -24.37
CA ASP A 14 -5.70 -1.81 -24.31
C ASP A 14 -6.07 -0.36 -23.98
N THR A 15 -7.13 0.14 -24.61
CA THR A 15 -7.54 1.55 -24.51
C THR A 15 -7.93 1.95 -23.08
N GLN A 16 -8.59 1.06 -22.34
CA GLN A 16 -8.99 1.31 -20.95
C GLN A 16 -7.76 1.25 -20.03
N LYS A 17 -6.81 0.33 -20.30
CA LYS A 17 -5.54 0.23 -19.56
C LYS A 17 -4.67 1.47 -19.73
N ALA A 18 -4.49 1.91 -20.97
CA ALA A 18 -3.73 3.11 -21.31
C ALA A 18 -4.34 4.37 -20.67
N ARG A 19 -5.67 4.46 -20.66
CA ARG A 19 -6.39 5.57 -20.03
C ARG A 19 -6.20 5.60 -18.51
N PHE A 20 -6.23 4.44 -17.86
CA PHE A 20 -5.98 4.34 -16.42
C PHE A 20 -4.53 4.72 -16.08
N ALA A 21 -3.56 4.17 -16.81
CA ALA A 21 -2.15 4.46 -16.60
C ALA A 21 -1.85 5.96 -16.77
N LEU A 22 -2.37 6.60 -17.81
CA LEU A 22 -2.19 8.05 -18.00
C LEU A 22 -2.84 8.87 -16.88
N ALA A 23 -3.96 8.43 -16.31
CA ALA A 23 -4.59 9.12 -15.18
C ALA A 23 -3.75 9.00 -13.89
N GLU A 24 -3.14 7.84 -13.64
CA GLU A 24 -2.31 7.60 -12.46
C GLU A 24 -0.97 8.34 -12.53
N PHE A 25 -0.35 8.38 -13.72
CA PHE A 25 0.97 8.98 -13.94
C PHE A 25 0.91 10.42 -14.48
N ASN A 26 -0.21 11.13 -14.27
CA ASN A 26 -0.37 12.55 -14.61
C ASN A 26 0.00 12.87 -16.09
N GLU A 27 -0.49 12.02 -17.00
CA GLU A 27 -0.27 12.04 -18.45
C GLU A 27 1.17 11.75 -18.94
N ASP A 28 2.06 11.23 -18.10
CA ASP A 28 3.38 10.76 -18.52
C ASP A 28 3.28 9.45 -19.34
N ILE A 29 3.63 9.54 -20.63
CA ILE A 29 3.55 8.43 -21.59
C ILE A 29 4.55 7.33 -21.26
N ASN A 30 5.77 7.68 -20.86
CA ASN A 30 6.85 6.71 -20.67
C ASN A 30 6.62 5.90 -19.39
N ALA A 31 6.24 6.58 -18.30
CA ALA A 31 5.87 5.91 -17.06
C ALA A 31 4.60 5.04 -17.23
N ALA A 32 3.60 5.54 -17.96
CA ALA A 32 2.41 4.77 -18.26
C ALA A 32 2.71 3.53 -19.12
N ALA A 33 3.61 3.65 -20.10
CA ALA A 33 4.04 2.54 -20.93
C ALA A 33 4.79 1.48 -20.12
N GLU A 34 5.81 1.88 -19.33
CA GLU A 34 6.57 0.96 -18.48
C GLU A 34 5.65 0.21 -17.51
N TRP A 35 4.71 0.91 -16.85
CA TRP A 35 3.73 0.29 -15.98
C TRP A 35 2.82 -0.71 -16.72
N CYS A 36 2.43 -0.39 -17.96
CA CYS A 36 1.61 -1.28 -18.77
C CYS A 36 2.34 -2.58 -19.15
N PHE A 37 3.67 -2.53 -19.29
CA PHE A 37 4.51 -3.66 -19.70
C PHE A 37 5.09 -4.49 -18.53
N GLU A 38 5.40 -3.88 -17.37
CA GLU A 38 6.01 -4.57 -16.23
C GLU A 38 4.99 -5.18 -15.24
N ASP A 39 4.05 -4.38 -14.73
CA ASP A 39 3.07 -4.82 -13.70
C ASP A 39 1.74 -5.30 -14.30
N GLY A 40 1.52 -5.03 -15.59
CA GLY A 40 0.23 -5.16 -16.24
C GLY A 40 -0.20 -6.57 -16.66
N LYS A 41 0.39 -7.65 -16.11
CA LYS A 41 0.04 -9.04 -16.45
C LYS A 41 -1.33 -9.46 -15.90
N ASP A 42 -1.76 -8.83 -14.82
CA ASP A 42 -3.03 -9.13 -14.13
C ASP A 42 -4.10 -8.03 -14.30
N TRP A 43 -3.84 -7.03 -15.14
CA TRP A 43 -4.80 -5.96 -15.40
C TRP A 43 -5.96 -6.53 -16.22
N THR A 44 -7.10 -6.78 -15.56
CA THR A 44 -8.36 -7.15 -16.20
C THR A 44 -9.38 -6.02 -16.03
N PRO A 45 -10.24 -5.77 -17.03
CA PRO A 45 -11.31 -4.76 -16.93
C PRO A 45 -12.29 -5.03 -15.77
N SER A 46 -12.31 -6.25 -15.23
CA SER A 46 -13.09 -6.66 -14.05
C SER A 46 -12.62 -6.02 -12.73
N SER A 47 -11.38 -5.50 -12.67
CA SER A 47 -10.84 -4.88 -11.46
C SER A 47 -11.44 -3.50 -11.16
N LEU A 48 -12.25 -2.93 -12.08
CA LEU A 48 -13.07 -1.75 -11.82
C LEU A 48 -14.40 -2.07 -11.11
N LEU A 49 -14.85 -3.33 -11.12
CA LEU A 49 -16.04 -3.75 -10.37
C LEU A 49 -15.73 -4.43 -9.03
N SER A 50 -14.48 -4.85 -8.81
CA SER A 50 -14.06 -5.56 -7.60
C SER A 50 -13.11 -4.73 -6.74
N THR A 51 -13.67 -3.73 -6.07
CA THR A 51 -13.34 -3.51 -4.66
C THR A 51 -13.66 -4.81 -3.92
N HIS A 52 -12.71 -5.75 -3.80
CA HIS A 52 -12.53 -6.74 -2.72
C HIS A 52 -11.46 -7.76 -3.14
N HIS A 53 -10.43 -7.95 -2.30
CA HIS A 53 -9.33 -8.89 -2.50
C HIS A 53 -9.56 -10.17 -1.65
N ALA A 54 -9.97 -11.26 -2.34
CA ALA A 54 -9.76 -12.75 -2.23
C ALA A 54 -9.39 -13.47 -0.89
N PRO A 55 -9.62 -14.81 -0.66
CA PRO A 55 -9.66 -15.93 -1.64
C PRO A 55 -10.68 -17.09 -1.42
N HIS A 56 -10.62 -18.03 -2.38
CA HIS A 56 -11.26 -19.35 -2.63
C HIS A 56 -11.59 -20.29 -1.44
N GLN A 57 -12.81 -20.85 -1.40
CA GLN A 57 -13.09 -22.27 -1.71
C GLN A 57 -14.60 -22.58 -1.69
N ALA A 58 -15.02 -23.44 -2.61
CA ALA A 58 -16.40 -23.83 -2.90
C ALA A 58 -16.88 -25.01 -2.05
N SER A 59 -18.15 -24.99 -1.62
CA SER A 59 -19.05 -26.15 -1.57
C SER A 59 -20.42 -25.80 -0.96
N SER A 60 -21.43 -25.63 -1.83
CA SER A 60 -22.90 -25.88 -1.77
C SER A 60 -23.69 -25.86 -0.42
N PRO A 61 -25.00 -26.21 -0.35
CA PRO A 61 -26.05 -25.24 -0.05
C PRO A 61 -26.84 -25.50 1.26
N ALA A 62 -27.70 -24.53 1.60
CA ALA A 62 -28.86 -24.62 2.50
C ALA A 62 -28.62 -24.94 3.98
N SER A 63 -28.89 -23.97 4.86
CA SER A 63 -29.88 -24.07 5.96
C SER A 63 -29.82 -22.85 6.87
N SER A 64 -31.00 -22.40 7.28
CA SER A 64 -31.22 -21.41 8.32
C SER A 64 -30.51 -21.79 9.62
N PHE A 65 -29.77 -20.85 10.22
CA PHE A 65 -29.61 -20.81 11.67
C PHE A 65 -29.42 -19.35 12.11
N SER A 66 -30.46 -18.83 12.78
CA SER A 66 -30.41 -17.59 13.55
C SER A 66 -29.45 -17.77 14.74
N ASP A 67 -28.91 -16.64 15.21
CA ASP A 67 -28.21 -16.46 16.50
C ASP A 67 -26.75 -16.90 16.59
N ILE A 68 -25.83 -16.01 16.20
CA ILE A 68 -24.46 -15.95 16.74
C ILE A 68 -24.18 -14.50 17.15
N PRO A 69 -23.85 -14.21 18.43
CA PRO A 69 -23.44 -12.87 18.83
C PRO A 69 -22.12 -12.50 18.16
N SER A 70 -22.17 -11.42 17.37
CA SER A 70 -21.01 -10.79 16.73
C SER A 70 -20.05 -10.26 17.79
N THR A 71 -19.19 -11.15 18.29
CA THR A 71 -17.99 -10.72 19.02
C THR A 71 -16.95 -10.33 17.99
N ASN A 72 -17.09 -9.09 17.52
CA ASN A 72 -16.07 -8.36 16.80
C ASN A 72 -14.78 -8.41 17.62
N ARG A 73 -13.91 -9.39 17.35
CA ARG A 73 -12.54 -9.41 17.88
C ARG A 73 -11.77 -8.36 17.11
N THR A 74 -11.96 -7.10 17.52
CA THR A 74 -11.05 -6.01 17.25
C THR A 74 -9.66 -6.49 17.69
N PRO A 75 -8.70 -6.72 16.78
CA PRO A 75 -7.32 -6.92 17.22
C PRO A 75 -6.91 -5.64 17.92
N ALA A 76 -6.45 -5.79 19.17
CA ALA A 76 -6.04 -4.69 20.04
C ALA A 76 -5.27 -3.65 19.23
N SER A 77 -5.84 -2.44 19.16
CA SER A 77 -5.30 -1.28 18.45
C SER A 77 -3.89 -1.00 18.98
N ALA A 78 -2.89 -1.54 18.28
CA ALA A 78 -1.50 -1.18 18.47
C ALA A 78 -1.37 0.27 18.00
N LYS A 79 -1.60 1.19 18.94
CA LYS A 79 -1.66 2.63 18.73
C LYS A 79 -0.37 3.08 18.05
N VAL A 80 -0.45 3.35 16.74
CA VAL A 80 0.66 3.90 15.96
C VAL A 80 1.14 5.17 16.68
N PRO A 81 2.44 5.27 16.99
CA PRO A 81 2.94 6.40 17.76
C PRO A 81 2.79 7.70 16.97
N THR A 82 2.15 8.68 17.59
CA THR A 82 2.00 10.03 17.03
C THR A 82 3.38 10.69 16.92
N ARG A 83 3.60 11.48 15.87
CA ARG A 83 4.87 12.21 15.64
C ARG A 83 5.39 12.96 16.86
N LYS A 84 4.53 13.52 17.71
CA LYS A 84 4.92 14.23 18.95
C LYS A 84 5.77 13.39 19.91
N SER A 85 5.61 12.07 19.87
CA SER A 85 6.34 11.13 20.73
C SER A 85 7.69 10.67 20.14
N ILE A 86 7.94 10.97 18.86
CA ILE A 86 9.14 10.54 18.14
C ILE A 86 10.11 11.72 18.05
N LYS A 87 11.20 11.64 18.80
CA LYS A 87 12.29 12.64 18.81
C LYS A 87 13.59 11.99 18.35
N PRO A 88 14.53 12.76 17.76
CA PRO A 88 15.90 12.30 17.54
C PRO A 88 16.50 11.73 18.83
N GLY A 89 17.23 10.62 18.73
CA GLY A 89 17.86 9.92 19.84
C GLY A 89 16.98 8.86 20.54
N VAL A 90 15.68 8.81 20.26
CA VAL A 90 14.75 7.81 20.84
C VAL A 90 14.93 6.45 20.16
N GLY A 91 14.85 5.37 20.95
CA GLY A 91 14.81 4.00 20.45
C GLY A 91 13.46 3.69 19.81
N VAL A 92 13.48 3.18 18.59
CA VAL A 92 12.26 2.88 17.82
C VAL A 92 12.41 1.57 17.06
N ALA A 93 11.29 0.91 16.84
CA ALA A 93 11.17 -0.20 15.90
C ALA A 93 10.54 0.31 14.60
N ILE A 94 11.27 0.19 13.49
CA ILE A 94 10.84 0.62 12.15
C ILE A 94 10.66 -0.58 11.22
N ILE A 95 9.74 -0.46 10.27
CA ILE A 95 9.67 -1.37 9.11
C ILE A 95 10.33 -0.69 7.92
N LEU A 96 11.32 -1.34 7.33
CA LEU A 96 11.97 -0.90 6.11
C LEU A 96 11.05 -1.16 4.91
N LYS A 97 11.21 -0.39 3.82
CA LYS A 97 10.38 -0.58 2.62
C LYS A 97 10.44 -2.00 2.07
N ARG A 98 11.64 -2.60 2.05
CA ARG A 98 11.86 -4.00 1.63
C ARG A 98 11.17 -5.04 2.54
N ASP A 99 10.98 -4.68 3.80
CA ASP A 99 10.47 -5.58 4.84
C ASP A 99 8.95 -5.42 5.04
N GLN A 100 8.30 -4.46 4.36
CA GLN A 100 6.84 -4.25 4.38
C GLN A 100 6.00 -5.50 4.10
N PRO A 101 6.30 -6.36 3.10
CA PRO A 101 5.50 -7.57 2.88
C PRO A 101 5.65 -8.60 4.01
N THR A 102 6.80 -8.62 4.69
CA THR A 102 7.08 -9.56 5.79
C THR A 102 6.68 -9.02 7.16
N GLY A 103 6.48 -7.71 7.28
CA GLY A 103 6.26 -7.03 8.56
C GLY A 103 7.48 -7.00 9.49
N ARG A 104 8.67 -7.40 9.01
CA ARG A 104 9.88 -7.46 9.84
C ARG A 104 10.26 -6.07 10.34
N GLN A 105 10.42 -5.96 11.65
CA GLN A 105 10.82 -4.73 12.32
C GLN A 105 12.31 -4.74 12.61
N VAL A 106 12.88 -3.55 12.58
CA VAL A 106 14.27 -3.27 12.85
C VAL A 106 14.32 -2.23 13.95
N ASP A 107 15.02 -2.56 15.02
CA ASP A 107 15.32 -1.67 16.13
C ASP A 107 16.48 -0.73 15.79
N GLY A 108 16.37 0.50 16.28
CA GLY A 108 17.45 1.48 16.17
C GLY A 108 17.08 2.80 16.83
N LYS A 109 18.05 3.72 16.87
CA LYS A 109 17.81 5.09 17.33
C LYS A 109 17.43 5.99 16.17
N VAL A 110 16.47 6.89 16.39
CA VAL A 110 16.10 7.91 15.41
C VAL A 110 17.25 8.89 15.23
N GLY A 111 17.73 9.06 14.00
CA GLY A 111 18.60 10.17 13.59
C GLY A 111 17.74 11.37 13.18
N ASP A 112 17.02 11.23 12.07
CA ASP A 112 16.16 12.28 11.51
C ASP A 112 14.70 11.85 11.40
N VAL A 113 13.79 12.79 11.66
CA VAL A 113 12.35 12.59 11.42
C VAL A 113 11.99 13.22 10.08
N LEU A 114 11.66 12.38 9.08
CA LEU A 114 11.43 12.79 7.70
C LEU A 114 9.97 13.11 7.37
N THR A 115 9.05 12.78 8.28
CA THR A 115 7.61 13.08 8.15
C THR A 115 7.27 14.35 8.92
N SER A 116 6.49 15.24 8.32
CA SER A 116 5.77 16.35 8.97
C SER A 116 4.25 16.06 8.98
N GLY A 117 3.54 16.57 9.98
CA GLY A 117 2.08 16.41 10.10
C GLY A 117 1.62 15.10 10.75
N ASP A 118 0.31 14.84 10.66
CA ASP A 118 -0.34 13.63 11.17
C ASP A 118 -0.31 12.52 10.12
N HIS A 119 0.10 11.32 10.51
CA HIS A 119 0.34 10.22 9.57
C HIS A 119 -0.33 8.94 10.09
N PRO A 120 -1.51 8.57 9.55
CA PRO A 120 -2.30 7.45 10.07
C PRO A 120 -1.60 6.10 9.89
N ARG A 121 -0.64 6.02 8.95
CA ARG A 121 0.15 4.81 8.64
C ARG A 121 1.56 4.84 9.25
N GLY A 122 1.82 5.77 10.17
CA GLY A 122 3.10 5.89 10.89
C GLY A 122 4.06 6.93 10.33
N VAL A 123 5.00 7.33 11.19
CA VAL A 123 5.96 8.39 10.94
C VAL A 123 7.18 7.82 10.23
N LYS A 124 7.61 8.48 9.15
CA LYS A 124 8.82 8.10 8.42
C LYS A 124 10.04 8.71 9.13
N VAL A 125 11.01 7.87 9.46
CA VAL A 125 12.25 8.28 10.14
C VAL A 125 13.46 7.67 9.45
N ARG A 126 14.60 8.32 9.61
CA ARG A 126 15.93 7.78 9.33
C ARG A 126 16.59 7.44 10.66
N LEU A 127 17.09 6.21 10.79
CA LEU A 127 17.88 5.79 11.93
C LEU A 127 19.30 6.37 11.86
N VAL A 128 20.03 6.37 12.99
CA VAL A 128 21.43 6.87 13.04
C VAL A 128 22.37 6.08 12.11
N ASP A 129 22.01 4.84 11.80
CA ASP A 129 22.72 3.97 10.85
C ASP A 129 22.42 4.29 9.36
N GLY A 130 21.55 5.26 9.08
CA GLY A 130 21.16 5.67 7.73
C GLY A 130 19.95 4.93 7.14
N ARG A 131 19.43 3.89 7.80
CA ARG A 131 18.26 3.13 7.34
C ARG A 131 16.98 3.97 7.47
N VAL A 132 16.09 3.89 6.48
CA VAL A 132 14.84 4.66 6.44
C VAL A 132 13.63 3.73 6.47
N GLY A 133 12.69 4.01 7.36
CA GLY A 133 11.48 3.20 7.52
C GLY A 133 10.32 3.91 8.20
N ARG A 134 9.21 3.19 8.37
CA ARG A 134 8.02 3.65 9.09
C ARG A 134 8.09 3.15 10.53
N VAL A 135 7.96 4.05 11.50
CA VAL A 135 7.90 3.69 12.93
C VAL A 135 6.62 2.90 13.21
N GLN A 136 6.78 1.72 13.79
CA GLN A 136 5.68 0.91 14.30
C GLN A 136 5.49 1.08 15.80
N LYS A 137 6.61 1.15 16.54
CA LYS A 137 6.61 1.16 18.00
C LYS A 137 7.80 1.95 18.55
N LEU A 138 7.60 2.58 19.70
CA LEU A 138 8.66 3.15 20.54
C LEU A 138 9.19 2.07 21.49
N LEU A 139 10.50 2.02 21.68
CA LEU A 139 11.17 1.10 22.59
C LEU A 139 11.37 1.72 23.98
#